data_AF-A0A947B5G0-F1
#
_entry.id   AF-A0A947B5G0-F1
#
_cell.length_a   1.000
_cell.length_b   1.000
_cell.length_c   1.000
_cell.angle_alpha   90.00
_cell.angle_beta   90.00
_cell.angle_gamma   90.00
#
_symmetry.space_group_name_H-M   'P 1'
#
loop_
_entity.id
_entity.type
_entity.pdbx_description
1 polymer ?
#
loop_
_entity_poly.entity_id
_entity_poly.type
_entity_poly.pdbx_seq_one_letter_code
_entity_poly.pdbx_strand_id
1 'polypeptide(L)'
;LMERDADTEKVDNAGFNAFLIALDEACRDEKYAARKLAAIYEKLSPDSISIQVDGKLVKLDNHLMEFLMLSLMMVMFYTRLGQKVPMDNAIESGDFVEVLAKFPNRLVPDRRKKRPYISSILSKNEVDGQDRYNRKLFLRVKRGNYIINPKLSVRVEGEWRKIYDLLSPEMVAYRFIHEPRFNRERVMHQINTSLQLFRDEISRLTK
;
A
#
# COMPACT_ATOMS: atom_id res chain seq x y z
N LEU A 1 -19.89 16.26 -8.22
CA LEU A 1 -18.46 16.63 -8.16
C LEU A 1 -17.70 16.05 -9.34
N MET A 2 -17.76 14.73 -9.58
CA MET A 2 -17.19 14.13 -10.81
C MET A 2 -17.79 14.72 -12.11
N GLU A 3 -19.09 15.00 -12.13
CA GLU A 3 -19.78 15.69 -13.24
C GLU A 3 -19.43 17.19 -13.36
N ARG A 4 -18.49 17.68 -12.54
CA ARG A 4 -18.01 19.07 -12.48
C ARG A 4 -16.48 19.14 -12.51
N ASP A 5 -15.83 18.22 -13.23
CA ASP A 5 -14.37 18.13 -13.42
C ASP A 5 -13.56 18.10 -12.12
N ALA A 6 -14.04 17.35 -11.12
CA ALA A 6 -13.26 17.10 -9.91
C ALA A 6 -11.99 16.32 -10.24
N ASP A 7 -10.84 16.91 -9.92
CA ASP A 7 -9.53 16.30 -10.11
C ASP A 7 -9.30 15.17 -9.09
N THR A 8 -9.39 13.92 -9.56
CA THR A 8 -9.18 12.71 -8.76
C THR A 8 -7.72 12.35 -8.56
N GLU A 9 -6.78 13.07 -9.18
CA GLU A 9 -5.35 12.85 -9.00
C GLU A 9 -4.76 13.61 -7.81
N LYS A 10 -5.49 14.61 -7.29
CA LYS A 10 -5.08 15.35 -6.09
C LYS A 10 -4.96 14.44 -4.88
N VAL A 11 -3.91 14.66 -4.11
CA VAL A 11 -3.62 13.88 -2.90
C VAL A 11 -3.81 14.72 -1.63
N ASP A 12 -4.17 14.05 -0.55
CA ASP A 12 -4.15 14.64 0.79
C ASP A 12 -2.72 14.68 1.39
N ASN A 13 -2.61 15.12 2.65
CA ASN A 13 -1.33 15.19 3.36
C ASN A 13 -0.69 13.82 3.64
N ALA A 14 -1.43 12.71 3.47
CA ALA A 14 -0.93 11.35 3.56
C ALA A 14 -0.61 10.76 2.17
N GLY A 15 -0.63 11.59 1.12
CA GLY A 15 -0.38 11.15 -0.25
C GLY A 15 -1.52 10.34 -0.85
N PHE A 16 -2.73 10.39 -0.26
CA PHE A 16 -3.88 9.63 -0.73
C PHE A 16 -4.77 10.47 -1.61
N ASN A 17 -5.00 9.98 -2.82
CA ASN A 17 -6.06 10.48 -3.66
C ASN A 17 -7.41 9.85 -3.27
N ALA A 18 -8.49 10.31 -3.91
CA ALA A 18 -9.84 9.85 -3.61
C ALA A 18 -10.01 8.32 -3.69
N PHE A 19 -9.26 7.67 -4.59
CA PHE A 19 -9.25 6.22 -4.73
C PHE A 19 -8.60 5.52 -3.52
N LEU A 20 -7.42 5.97 -3.10
CA LEU A 20 -6.74 5.40 -1.92
C LEU A 20 -7.54 5.64 -0.63
N ILE A 21 -8.23 6.78 -0.51
CA ILE A 21 -9.18 7.04 0.59
C ILE A 21 -10.32 6.02 0.59
N ALA A 22 -10.90 5.71 -0.58
CA ALA A 22 -11.96 4.71 -0.68
C ALA A 22 -11.48 3.30 -0.31
N LEU A 23 -10.24 2.94 -0.67
CA LEU A 23 -9.62 1.69 -0.26
C LEU A 23 -9.31 1.65 1.25
N ASP A 24 -8.84 2.76 1.83
CA ASP A 24 -8.64 2.89 3.29
C ASP A 24 -9.94 2.70 4.06
N GLU A 25 -11.05 3.27 3.59
CA GLU A 25 -12.37 3.02 4.17
C GLU A 25 -12.79 1.56 4.04
N ALA A 26 -12.57 0.92 2.89
CA ALA A 26 -12.88 -0.49 2.70
C ALA A 26 -12.03 -1.43 3.56
N CYS A 27 -10.81 -1.04 3.93
CA CYS A 27 -9.99 -1.77 4.88
C CYS A 27 -10.56 -1.73 6.32
N ARG A 28 -11.30 -0.67 6.67
CA ARG A 28 -11.84 -0.40 8.02
C ARG A 28 -13.31 -0.83 8.20
N ASP A 29 -14.14 -0.66 7.18
CA ASP A 29 -15.58 -0.98 7.22
C ASP A 29 -15.94 -2.09 6.20
N GLU A 30 -16.26 -3.27 6.72
CA GLU A 30 -16.68 -4.42 5.91
C GLU A 30 -17.99 -4.18 5.16
N LYS A 31 -18.96 -3.45 5.75
CA LYS A 31 -20.22 -3.14 5.08
C LYS A 31 -19.97 -2.19 3.91
N TYR A 32 -19.07 -1.23 4.09
CA TYR A 32 -18.62 -0.35 3.00
C TYR A 32 -17.95 -1.17 1.88
N ALA A 33 -16.98 -2.02 2.24
CA ALA A 33 -16.25 -2.87 1.29
C ALA A 33 -17.20 -3.75 0.46
N ALA A 34 -18.17 -4.40 1.11
CA ALA A 34 -19.09 -5.31 0.45
C ALA A 34 -20.14 -4.61 -0.42
N ARG A 35 -20.65 -3.44 0.03
CA ARG A 35 -21.85 -2.82 -0.58
C ARG A 35 -21.56 -1.58 -1.43
N LYS A 36 -20.59 -0.76 -1.04
CA LYS A 36 -20.34 0.56 -1.66
C LYS A 36 -19.11 0.58 -2.54
N LEU A 37 -18.05 -0.14 -2.13
CA LEU A 37 -16.73 -0.05 -2.77
C LEU A 37 -16.80 -0.22 -4.29
N ALA A 38 -17.53 -1.21 -4.81
CA ALA A 38 -17.52 -1.46 -6.25
C ALA A 38 -18.06 -0.30 -7.11
N ALA A 39 -19.11 0.39 -6.66
CA ALA A 39 -19.63 1.55 -7.38
C ALA A 39 -18.68 2.76 -7.28
N ILE A 40 -17.90 2.85 -6.21
CA ILE A 40 -16.93 3.92 -5.99
C ILE A 40 -15.64 3.63 -6.77
N TYR A 41 -15.19 2.38 -6.78
CA TYR A 41 -14.02 1.90 -7.52
C TYR A 41 -14.16 2.20 -9.01
N GLU A 42 -15.33 1.91 -9.60
CA GLU A 42 -15.62 2.20 -11.00
C GLU A 42 -15.49 3.68 -11.35
N LYS A 43 -15.77 4.59 -10.40
CA LYS A 43 -15.74 6.04 -10.63
C LYS A 43 -14.40 6.68 -10.31
N LEU A 44 -13.68 6.14 -9.34
CA LEU A 44 -12.48 6.78 -8.78
C LEU A 44 -11.18 6.07 -9.16
N SER A 45 -11.22 4.79 -9.58
CA SER A 45 -10.01 4.07 -9.91
C SER A 45 -9.31 4.77 -11.08
N PRO A 46 -8.06 5.22 -10.92
CA PRO A 46 -7.30 5.76 -12.04
C PRO A 46 -7.04 4.64 -13.06
N ASP A 47 -6.85 5.00 -14.33
CA ASP A 47 -6.54 4.01 -15.37
C ASP A 47 -5.23 3.25 -15.10
N SER A 48 -4.31 3.90 -14.38
CA SER A 48 -3.02 3.31 -14.01
C SER A 48 -2.34 4.05 -12.87
N ILE A 49 -1.30 3.44 -12.30
CA ILE A 49 -0.27 4.13 -11.53
C ILE A 49 1.01 4.14 -12.38
N SER A 50 1.60 5.32 -12.57
CA SER A 50 2.94 5.42 -13.17
C SER A 50 3.99 5.29 -12.09
N ILE A 51 4.87 4.30 -12.23
CA ILE A 51 5.99 4.06 -11.32
C ILE A 51 7.32 4.20 -12.05
N GLN A 52 8.35 4.56 -11.29
CA GLN A 52 9.73 4.52 -11.72
C GLN A 52 10.53 3.63 -10.78
N VAL A 53 11.30 2.70 -11.33
CA VAL A 53 12.17 1.78 -10.58
C VAL A 53 13.39 1.42 -11.41
N ASP A 54 14.58 1.40 -10.81
CA ASP A 54 15.85 1.10 -11.48
C ASP A 54 16.04 1.88 -12.81
N GLY A 55 15.68 3.17 -12.80
CA GLY A 55 15.76 4.04 -13.98
C GLY A 55 14.71 3.76 -15.08
N LYS A 56 13.83 2.79 -14.91
CA LYS A 56 12.77 2.44 -15.87
C LYS A 56 11.44 3.05 -15.47
N LEU A 57 10.69 3.55 -16.46
CA LEU A 57 9.31 3.98 -16.30
C LEU A 57 8.38 2.81 -16.61
N VAL A 58 7.44 2.53 -15.73
CA VAL A 58 6.46 1.46 -15.88
C VAL A 58 5.07 2.02 -15.61
N LYS A 59 4.14 1.80 -16.54
CA LYS A 59 2.72 2.05 -16.32
C LYS A 59 2.08 0.77 -15.77
N LEU A 60 1.40 0.90 -14.64
CA LEU A 60 0.72 -0.20 -13.96
C LEU A 60 -0.78 -0.02 -14.13
N ASP A 61 -1.35 -0.63 -15.16
CA ASP A 61 -2.77 -0.47 -15.51
C ASP A 61 -3.69 -1.10 -14.45
N ASN A 62 -4.87 -0.52 -14.25
CA ASN A 62 -5.78 -0.86 -13.16
C ASN A 62 -6.41 -2.27 -13.23
N HIS A 63 -6.37 -2.92 -14.39
CA HIS A 63 -6.84 -4.30 -14.56
C HIS A 63 -5.84 -5.35 -14.01
N LEU A 64 -4.59 -4.92 -13.74
CA LEU A 64 -3.53 -5.77 -13.19
C LEU A 64 -3.71 -5.94 -11.68
N MET A 65 -3.39 -7.14 -11.17
CA MET A 65 -3.45 -7.36 -9.72
C MET A 65 -2.37 -6.56 -8.99
N GLU A 66 -1.24 -6.33 -9.64
CA GLU A 66 -0.14 -5.51 -9.19
C GLU A 66 -0.59 -4.09 -8.81
N PHE A 67 -1.45 -3.48 -9.63
CA PHE A 67 -2.03 -2.17 -9.35
C PHE A 67 -2.77 -2.19 -8.02
N LEU A 68 -3.73 -3.10 -7.89
CA LEU A 68 -4.55 -3.20 -6.68
C LEU A 68 -3.69 -3.53 -5.45
N MET A 69 -2.71 -4.43 -5.58
CA MET A 69 -1.86 -4.81 -4.46
C MET A 69 -0.92 -3.68 -4.03
N LEU A 70 -0.36 -2.90 -4.96
CA LEU A 70 0.42 -1.72 -4.63
C LEU A 70 -0.45 -0.68 -3.90
N SER A 71 -1.65 -0.39 -4.42
CA SER A 71 -2.59 0.55 -3.78
C SER A 71 -2.99 0.10 -2.37
N LEU A 72 -3.31 -1.18 -2.19
CA LEU A 72 -3.62 -1.73 -0.87
C LEU A 72 -2.42 -1.68 0.07
N MET A 73 -1.21 -1.84 -0.44
CA MET A 73 0.00 -1.77 0.38
C MET A 73 0.31 -0.34 0.82
N MET A 74 0.05 0.67 -0.03
CA MET A 74 0.09 2.09 0.34
C MET A 74 -0.93 2.40 1.45
N VAL A 75 -2.14 1.85 1.36
CA VAL A 75 -3.17 1.98 2.40
C VAL A 75 -2.75 1.28 3.71
N MET A 76 -2.32 0.02 3.61
CA MET A 76 -1.92 -0.79 4.75
C MET A 76 -0.64 -0.31 5.43
N PHE A 77 0.15 0.54 4.78
CA PHE A 77 1.30 1.20 5.39
C PHE A 77 0.91 1.92 6.69
N TYR A 78 -0.23 2.61 6.72
CA TYR A 78 -0.68 3.29 7.94
C TYR A 78 -1.50 2.39 8.87
N THR A 79 -2.30 1.48 8.34
CA THR A 79 -3.26 0.71 9.17
C THR A 79 -2.68 -0.58 9.75
N ARG A 80 -1.70 -1.19 9.08
CA ARG A 80 -1.16 -2.51 9.45
C ARG A 80 0.32 -2.45 9.80
N LEU A 81 1.14 -1.82 8.95
CA LEU A 81 2.59 -1.84 9.14
C LEU A 81 2.96 -1.20 10.48
N GLY A 82 2.35 -0.07 10.86
CA GLY A 82 2.59 0.54 12.15
C GLY A 82 2.26 -0.31 13.38
N GLN A 83 1.28 -1.22 13.30
CA GLN A 83 0.96 -2.17 14.38
C GLN A 83 2.00 -3.29 14.47
N LYS A 84 2.56 -3.67 13.32
CA LYS A 84 3.46 -4.81 13.17
C LYS A 84 4.92 -4.47 13.40
N VAL A 85 5.31 -3.24 13.10
CA VAL A 85 6.67 -2.72 13.23
C VAL A 85 7.23 -2.82 14.67
N PRO A 86 6.48 -2.49 15.74
CA PRO A 86 6.92 -2.74 17.12
C PRO A 86 7.15 -4.22 17.46
N MET A 87 6.57 -5.13 16.67
CA MET A 87 6.72 -6.58 16.81
C MET A 87 7.75 -7.16 15.83
N ASP A 88 8.61 -6.31 15.24
CA ASP A 88 9.58 -6.69 14.22
C ASP A 88 8.93 -7.39 13.01
N ASN A 89 7.70 -7.04 12.64
CA ASN A 89 6.94 -7.71 11.58
C ASN A 89 6.51 -6.72 10.48
N ALA A 90 6.20 -7.23 9.28
CA ALA A 90 5.79 -6.41 8.13
C ALA A 90 4.48 -6.93 7.51
N ILE A 91 4.14 -6.46 6.31
CA ILE A 91 2.90 -6.87 5.64
C ILE A 91 3.06 -8.31 5.12
N GLU A 92 2.07 -9.15 5.39
CA GLU A 92 2.04 -10.55 5.02
C GLU A 92 0.92 -10.80 4.00
N SER A 93 1.01 -11.91 3.26
CA SER A 93 -0.07 -12.35 2.36
C SER A 93 -1.43 -12.50 3.08
N GLY A 94 -1.41 -12.81 4.38
CA GLY A 94 -2.61 -12.89 5.21
C GLY A 94 -3.37 -11.58 5.35
N ASP A 95 -2.66 -10.44 5.39
CA ASP A 95 -3.29 -9.11 5.48
C ASP A 95 -4.10 -8.81 4.22
N PHE A 96 -3.54 -9.12 3.04
CA PHE A 96 -4.26 -9.01 1.78
C PHE A 96 -5.46 -9.95 1.70
N VAL A 97 -5.33 -11.20 2.16
CA VAL A 97 -6.45 -12.16 2.19
C VAL A 97 -7.60 -11.61 3.03
N GLU A 98 -7.30 -11.06 4.20
CA GLU A 98 -8.30 -10.50 5.11
C GLU A 98 -9.06 -9.33 4.49
N VAL A 99 -8.36 -8.40 3.83
CA VAL A 99 -8.97 -7.25 3.16
C VAL A 99 -9.77 -7.70 1.94
N LEU A 100 -9.16 -8.49 1.06
CA LEU A 100 -9.76 -8.89 -0.22
C LEU A 100 -10.95 -9.83 -0.05
N ALA A 101 -11.03 -10.59 1.05
CA ALA A 101 -12.19 -11.43 1.36
C ALA A 101 -13.50 -10.62 1.43
N LYS A 102 -13.42 -9.35 1.83
CA LYS A 102 -14.57 -8.43 1.98
C LYS A 102 -14.97 -7.79 0.65
N PHE A 103 -14.12 -7.89 -0.38
CA PHE A 103 -14.36 -7.23 -1.66
C PHE A 103 -15.35 -8.06 -2.50
N PRO A 104 -16.28 -7.41 -3.20
CA PRO A 104 -17.27 -8.11 -4.01
C PRO A 104 -16.60 -8.82 -5.20
N ASN A 105 -17.14 -9.99 -5.58
CA ASN A 105 -16.57 -10.84 -6.63
C ASN A 105 -16.44 -10.13 -8.00
N ARG A 106 -17.34 -9.17 -8.29
CA ARG A 106 -17.30 -8.34 -9.50
C ARG A 106 -16.07 -7.43 -9.59
N LEU A 107 -15.45 -7.09 -8.46
CA LEU A 107 -14.26 -6.23 -8.39
C LEU A 107 -12.99 -7.09 -8.36
N VAL A 108 -12.96 -8.09 -7.48
CA VAL A 108 -11.89 -9.09 -7.43
C VAL A 108 -12.50 -10.48 -7.53
N PRO A 109 -12.21 -11.26 -8.58
CA PRO A 109 -12.66 -12.64 -8.65
C PRO A 109 -12.14 -13.48 -7.48
N ASP A 110 -12.95 -14.40 -6.95
CA ASP A 110 -12.60 -15.20 -5.76
C ASP A 110 -11.28 -15.95 -5.88
N ARG A 111 -10.92 -16.42 -7.08
CA ARG A 111 -9.61 -17.04 -7.36
C ARG A 111 -8.43 -16.13 -7.03
N ARG A 112 -8.59 -14.81 -7.24
CA ARG A 112 -7.55 -13.80 -7.02
C ARG A 112 -7.47 -13.35 -5.55
N LYS A 113 -8.45 -13.71 -4.72
CA LYS A 113 -8.44 -13.45 -3.26
C LYS A 113 -7.71 -14.53 -2.46
N LYS A 114 -7.40 -15.67 -3.08
CA LYS A 114 -6.80 -16.80 -2.39
C LYS A 114 -5.32 -16.55 -2.11
N ARG A 115 -4.87 -16.98 -0.92
CA ARG A 115 -3.47 -16.82 -0.47
C ARG A 115 -2.44 -17.29 -1.51
N PRO A 116 -2.58 -18.44 -2.19
CA PRO A 116 -1.59 -18.86 -3.19
C PRO A 116 -1.42 -17.86 -4.35
N TYR A 117 -2.52 -17.26 -4.82
CA TYR A 117 -2.47 -16.25 -5.87
C TYR A 117 -1.83 -14.95 -5.38
N ILE A 118 -2.23 -14.48 -4.21
CA ILE A 118 -1.65 -13.27 -3.59
C ILE A 118 -0.14 -13.45 -3.38
N SER A 119 0.28 -14.58 -2.82
CA SER A 119 1.69 -14.90 -2.62
C SER A 119 2.46 -14.97 -3.92
N SER A 120 1.87 -15.47 -5.02
CA SER A 120 2.56 -15.50 -6.31
C SER A 120 2.73 -14.10 -6.92
N ILE A 121 1.77 -13.19 -6.73
CA ILE A 121 1.91 -11.78 -7.14
C ILE A 121 2.99 -11.06 -6.33
N LEU A 122 3.05 -11.31 -5.01
CA LEU A 122 4.10 -10.77 -4.15
C LEU A 122 5.47 -11.26 -4.62
N SER A 123 5.64 -12.59 -4.74
CA SER A 123 6.96 -13.18 -5.03
C SER A 123 7.48 -12.84 -6.42
N LYS A 124 6.62 -12.81 -7.44
CA LYS A 124 7.07 -12.49 -8.81
C LYS A 124 7.45 -11.02 -8.99
N ASN A 125 7.01 -10.14 -8.07
CA ASN A 125 7.28 -8.71 -8.09
C ASN A 125 8.29 -8.27 -7.03
N GLU A 126 9.09 -9.20 -6.50
CA GLU A 126 10.18 -8.89 -5.57
C GLU A 126 11.33 -8.15 -6.24
N VAL A 127 12.03 -7.28 -5.52
CA VAL A 127 13.16 -6.50 -6.07
C VAL A 127 14.25 -7.36 -6.73
N ASP A 128 14.51 -8.54 -6.16
CA ASP A 128 15.52 -9.50 -6.63
C ASP A 128 14.93 -10.63 -7.49
N GLY A 129 13.62 -10.56 -7.78
CA GLY A 129 12.91 -11.54 -8.59
C GLY A 129 13.41 -11.57 -10.03
N GLN A 130 13.46 -12.77 -10.62
CA GLN A 130 13.93 -13.00 -12.00
C GLN A 130 12.78 -13.20 -13.01
N ASP A 131 11.53 -12.96 -12.59
CA ASP A 131 10.38 -13.10 -13.49
C ASP A 131 10.46 -12.07 -14.64
N ARG A 132 10.14 -12.51 -15.87
CA ARG A 132 10.20 -11.67 -17.08
C ARG A 132 9.35 -10.40 -16.95
N TYR A 133 8.26 -10.46 -16.19
CA TYR A 133 7.32 -9.35 -15.99
C TYR A 133 7.45 -8.71 -14.61
N ASN A 134 8.54 -8.97 -13.89
CA ASN A 134 8.80 -8.40 -12.58
C ASN A 134 8.79 -6.86 -12.65
N ARG A 135 7.90 -6.24 -11.87
CA ARG A 135 7.78 -4.78 -11.75
C ARG A 135 8.54 -4.20 -10.55
N LYS A 136 9.24 -5.04 -9.79
CA LYS A 136 10.05 -4.70 -8.60
C LYS A 136 9.27 -3.85 -7.60
N LEU A 137 8.06 -4.32 -7.26
CA LEU A 137 7.13 -3.58 -6.42
C LEU A 137 7.42 -3.76 -4.92
N PHE A 138 7.93 -4.92 -4.55
CA PHE A 138 7.98 -5.35 -3.17
C PHE A 138 9.38 -5.75 -2.75
N LEU A 139 9.77 -5.38 -1.55
CA LEU A 139 10.94 -5.94 -0.89
C LEU A 139 10.48 -6.95 0.15
N ARG A 140 11.01 -8.17 0.09
CA ARG A 140 10.81 -9.17 1.13
C ARG A 140 11.90 -9.02 2.19
N VAL A 141 11.54 -8.47 3.36
CA VAL A 141 12.49 -8.22 4.47
C VAL A 141 12.80 -9.49 5.26
N LYS A 142 11.83 -10.40 5.35
CA LYS A 142 11.99 -11.77 5.85
C LYS A 142 10.92 -12.67 5.27
N ARG A 143 11.00 -13.99 5.50
CA ARG A 143 10.06 -14.96 4.92
C ARG A 143 8.60 -14.52 5.14
N GLY A 144 7.87 -14.33 4.03
CA GLY A 144 6.46 -13.96 4.05
C GLY A 144 6.13 -12.51 4.41
N ASN A 145 7.14 -11.68 4.67
CA ASN A 145 7.02 -10.30 5.17
C ASN A 145 7.55 -9.30 4.15
N TYR A 146 6.72 -8.32 3.81
CA TYR A 146 6.94 -7.41 2.69
C TYR A 146 6.77 -5.95 3.08
N ILE A 147 7.60 -5.11 2.44
CA ILE A 147 7.45 -3.65 2.40
C ILE A 147 7.46 -3.20 0.93
N ILE A 148 7.05 -1.96 0.66
CA ILE A 148 7.09 -1.44 -0.70
C ILE A 148 8.56 -1.26 -1.08
N ASN A 149 8.94 -1.57 -2.32
CA ASN A 149 10.31 -1.38 -2.75
C ASN A 149 10.73 0.09 -2.51
N PRO A 150 11.74 0.36 -1.65
CA PRO A 150 12.12 1.72 -1.29
C PRO A 150 12.73 2.53 -2.43
N LYS A 151 13.17 1.86 -3.51
CA LYS A 151 13.68 2.50 -4.73
C LYS A 151 12.56 2.99 -5.66
N LEU A 152 11.29 2.72 -5.33
CA LEU A 152 10.17 3.18 -6.15
C LEU A 152 9.96 4.69 -6.02
N SER A 153 9.71 5.30 -7.17
CA SER A 153 9.01 6.59 -7.25
C SER A 153 7.66 6.40 -7.94
N VAL A 154 6.68 7.20 -7.55
CA VAL A 154 5.33 7.22 -8.13
C VAL A 154 5.09 8.61 -8.71
N ARG A 155 4.41 8.67 -9.85
CA ARG A 155 3.98 9.94 -10.43
C ARG A 155 2.68 10.38 -9.79
N VAL A 156 2.68 11.55 -9.17
CA VAL A 156 1.54 12.15 -8.48
C VAL A 156 1.50 13.63 -8.83
N GLU A 157 0.35 14.15 -9.25
CA GLU A 157 0.16 15.55 -9.62
C GLU A 157 1.22 16.02 -10.65
N GLY A 158 1.53 15.17 -11.63
CA GLY A 158 2.52 15.45 -12.68
C GLY A 158 3.98 15.22 -12.30
N GLU A 159 4.30 15.12 -11.00
CA GLU A 159 5.66 15.05 -10.45
C GLU A 159 6.04 13.64 -9.99
N TRP A 160 7.34 13.31 -10.09
CA TRP A 160 7.87 12.07 -9.54
C TRP A 160 8.23 12.25 -8.07
N ARG A 161 7.65 11.41 -7.20
CA ARG A 161 7.95 11.41 -5.77
C ARG A 161 8.39 10.03 -5.32
N LYS A 162 9.44 9.94 -4.50
CA LYS A 162 9.81 8.67 -3.88
C LYS A 162 8.65 8.17 -3.02
N ILE A 163 8.41 6.86 -3.04
CA ILE A 163 7.23 6.29 -2.40
C ILE A 163 7.15 6.60 -0.90
N TYR A 164 8.29 6.58 -0.20
CA TYR A 164 8.33 6.86 1.23
C TYR A 164 8.31 8.35 1.56
N ASP A 165 8.70 9.23 0.63
CA ASP A 165 8.50 10.67 0.80
C ASP A 165 7.01 11.01 0.65
N LEU A 166 6.32 10.33 -0.28
CA LEU A 166 4.87 10.46 -0.46
C LEU A 166 4.09 9.93 0.75
N LEU A 167 4.43 8.73 1.23
CA LEU A 167 3.72 8.07 2.32
C LEU A 167 4.13 8.55 3.71
N SER A 168 5.08 9.47 3.88
CA SER A 168 5.39 10.12 5.17
C SER A 168 5.34 9.16 6.40
N PRO A 169 6.40 8.36 6.66
CA PRO A 169 6.42 7.36 7.73
C PRO A 169 6.02 7.90 9.12
N GLU A 170 6.16 9.20 9.35
CA GLU A 170 5.78 9.91 10.57
C GLU A 170 4.26 9.84 10.82
N MET A 171 3.45 9.77 9.75
CA MET A 171 1.99 9.66 9.83
C MET A 171 1.52 8.29 10.31
N VAL A 172 2.37 7.26 10.21
CA VAL A 172 2.12 5.95 10.81
C VAL A 172 1.92 6.11 12.32
N ALA A 173 2.78 6.90 12.97
CA ALA A 173 2.71 7.14 14.41
C ALA A 173 1.42 7.82 14.85
N TYR A 174 0.95 8.79 14.05
CA TYR A 174 -0.22 9.61 14.36
C TYR A 174 -1.50 8.77 14.49
N ARG A 175 -1.67 7.74 13.65
CA ARG A 175 -2.84 6.85 13.72
C ARG A 175 -2.90 6.03 15.01
N PHE A 176 -1.78 5.82 15.72
CA PHE A 176 -1.74 5.11 17.01
C PHE A 176 -2.02 5.99 18.23
N ILE A 177 -1.94 7.32 18.11
CA ILE A 177 -2.09 8.24 19.24
C ILE A 177 -3.50 8.19 19.84
N HIS A 178 -4.48 7.78 19.06
CA HIS A 178 -5.90 7.80 19.43
C HIS A 178 -6.44 6.45 19.92
N GLU A 179 -5.62 5.40 20.03
CA GLU A 179 -6.07 4.11 20.59
C GLU A 179 -6.05 4.11 22.13
N PRO A 180 -7.18 3.88 22.83
CA PRO A 180 -7.29 4.01 24.30
C PRO A 180 -6.45 3.01 25.13
N ARG A 181 -5.87 1.98 24.49
CA ARG A 181 -5.21 0.87 25.20
C ARG A 181 -3.68 0.98 25.26
N PHE A 182 -3.11 2.07 24.76
CA PHE A 182 -1.67 2.14 24.55
C PHE A 182 -0.99 3.20 25.42
N ASN A 183 0.08 2.81 26.13
CA ASN A 183 0.96 3.75 26.82
C ASN A 183 1.69 4.60 25.78
N ARG A 184 1.26 5.86 25.68
CA ARG A 184 1.69 6.82 24.64
C ARG A 184 3.21 6.98 24.57
N GLU A 185 3.91 7.02 25.69
CA GLU A 185 5.37 7.21 25.72
C GLU A 185 6.11 5.97 25.22
N ARG A 186 5.72 4.78 25.68
CA ARG A 186 6.32 3.51 25.25
C ARG A 186 6.09 3.24 23.76
N VAL A 187 4.89 3.54 23.27
CA VAL A 187 4.52 3.40 21.86
C VAL A 187 5.26 4.39 21.00
N MET A 188 5.36 5.66 21.41
CA MET A 188 6.13 6.64 20.65
C MET A 188 7.62 6.31 20.60
N HIS A 189 8.19 5.84 21.70
CA HIS A 189 9.59 5.39 21.69
C HIS A 189 9.80 4.21 20.75
N GLN A 190 8.93 3.20 20.79
CA GLN A 190 9.00 2.06 19.87
C GLN A 190 8.80 2.47 18.41
N ILE A 191 7.80 3.32 18.12
CA ILE A 191 7.55 3.81 16.77
C ILE A 191 8.75 4.62 16.28
N ASN A 192 9.31 5.52 17.07
CA ASN A 192 10.47 6.32 16.66
C ASN A 192 11.71 5.45 16.43
N THR A 193 11.99 4.50 17.33
CA THR A 193 13.10 3.55 17.16
C THR A 193 12.90 2.70 15.91
N SER A 194 11.71 2.17 15.70
CA SER A 194 11.46 1.33 14.54
C SER A 194 11.35 2.12 13.23
N LEU A 195 10.88 3.37 13.25
CA LEU A 195 10.95 4.30 12.12
C LEU A 195 12.39 4.64 11.78
N GLN A 196 13.25 4.82 12.79
CA GLN A 196 14.68 5.04 12.57
C GLN A 196 15.34 3.80 11.97
N LEU A 197 15.10 2.61 12.53
CA LEU A 197 15.58 1.35 11.97
C LEU A 197 15.07 1.14 10.54
N PHE A 198 13.80 1.47 10.28
CA PHE A 198 13.21 1.40 8.94
C PHE A 198 13.87 2.38 7.98
N ARG A 199 14.13 3.62 8.40
CA ARG A 199 14.85 4.62 7.59
C ARG A 199 16.30 4.23 7.35
N ASP A 200 16.97 3.66 8.35
CA ASP A 200 18.35 3.18 8.25
C ASP A 200 18.42 1.99 7.29
N GLU A 201 17.45 1.07 7.38
CA GLU A 201 17.29 -0.07 6.49
C GLU A 201 16.98 0.39 5.06
N ILE A 202 16.04 1.32 4.86
CA ILE A 202 15.78 1.95 3.56
C ILE A 202 17.06 2.59 3.02
N SER A 203 17.75 3.39 3.84
CA SER A 203 18.99 4.07 3.44
C SER A 203 20.06 3.07 3.01
N ARG A 204 20.23 1.97 3.75
CA ARG A 204 21.13 0.87 3.41
C ARG A 204 20.76 0.21 2.08
N LEU A 205 19.48 -0.06 1.87
CA LEU A 205 18.96 -0.72 0.66
C LEU A 205 18.99 0.18 -0.57
N THR A 206 19.01 1.51 -0.37
CA THR A 206 19.07 2.51 -1.45
C THR A 206 20.49 2.94 -1.86
N LYS A 207 21.52 2.59 -1.09
CA LYS A 207 22.93 2.69 -1.51
C LYS A 207 23.28 1.59 -2.51
#